data_AF-A0A0Q9QSS8-F1
#
_entry.id   AF-A0A0Q9QSS8-F1
#
_cell.length_a   1.000
_cell.length_b   1.000
_cell.length_c   1.000
_cell.angle_alpha   90.00
_cell.angle_beta   90.00
_cell.angle_gamma   90.00
#
_symmetry.space_group_name_H-M   'P 1'
#
loop_
_entity.id
_entity.type
_entity.pdbx_description
1 polymer ?
#
loop_
_entity_poly.entity_id
_entity_poly.type
_entity_poly.pdbx_seq_one_letter_code
_entity_poly.pdbx_strand_id
1 'polypeptide(L)' 'MGATEPPPVEQGSLPDGGLADYPTVSSTGDAAVDDVLHTLTAMPELAEADQHTAYEQLHDELLAELNTEHS' A
#
# COMPACT_ATOMS: atom_id res chain seq x y z
N MET A 1 -19.58 -35.35 1.23
CA MET A 1 -20.03 -33.97 0.92
C MET A 1 -18.81 -33.09 1.15
N GLY A 2 -18.07 -32.75 0.10
CA GLY A 2 -16.84 -31.96 0.22
C GLY A 2 -17.18 -30.50 0.47
N ALA A 3 -16.53 -29.89 1.45
CA ALA A 3 -16.65 -28.46 1.74
C ALA A 3 -16.22 -27.66 0.50
N THR A 4 -17.12 -26.81 0.02
CA THR A 4 -16.83 -25.90 -1.09
C THR A 4 -15.97 -24.78 -0.52
N GLU A 5 -14.70 -24.75 -0.89
CA GLU A 5 -13.78 -23.65 -0.57
C GLU A 5 -14.34 -22.35 -1.18
N PRO A 6 -14.35 -21.22 -0.46
CA PRO A 6 -14.86 -19.97 -1.00
C PRO A 6 -14.02 -19.55 -2.23
N PRO A 7 -14.62 -18.96 -3.26
CA PRO A 7 -13.87 -18.46 -4.41
C PRO A 7 -12.84 -17.42 -3.96
N PRO A 8 -11.68 -17.31 -4.63
CA PRO A 8 -10.74 -16.23 -4.38
C PRO A 8 -11.47 -14.90 -4.54
N VAL A 9 -11.32 -14.00 -3.57
CA VAL A 9 -11.84 -12.64 -3.65
C VAL A 9 -11.34 -12.01 -4.94
N GLU A 10 -12.25 -11.69 -5.86
CA GLU A 10 -11.90 -10.97 -7.08
C GLU A 10 -11.23 -9.66 -6.67
N GLN A 11 -9.96 -9.47 -7.03
CA GLN A 11 -9.35 -8.15 -7.01
C GLN A 11 -10.18 -7.33 -8.01
N GLY A 12 -11.02 -6.43 -7.49
CA GLY A 12 -11.99 -5.68 -8.28
C GLY A 12 -11.32 -5.10 -9.53
N SER A 13 -11.93 -5.35 -10.69
CA SER A 13 -11.47 -4.80 -11.96
C SER A 13 -11.22 -3.30 -11.82
N LEU A 14 -10.02 -2.85 -12.19
CA LEU A 14 -9.69 -1.43 -12.27
C LEU A 14 -10.79 -0.70 -13.07
N PRO A 15 -11.39 0.38 -12.54
CA PRO A 15 -12.43 1.10 -13.26
C PRO A 15 -11.89 1.64 -14.59
N ASP A 16 -12.63 1.44 -15.68
CA ASP A 16 -12.26 1.88 -17.02
C ASP A 16 -12.02 3.41 -17.05
N GLY A 17 -10.75 3.81 -17.18
CA GLY A 17 -10.35 5.11 -17.71
C GLY A 17 -9.94 6.19 -16.71
N GLY A 18 -9.85 5.90 -15.41
CA GLY A 18 -9.26 6.82 -14.42
C GLY A 18 -7.82 6.44 -14.11
N LEU A 19 -6.92 7.43 -13.99
CA LEU A 19 -5.68 7.21 -13.23
C LEU A 19 -6.09 6.70 -11.85
N ALA A 20 -5.45 5.65 -11.36
CA ALA A 20 -5.70 5.16 -10.01
C ALA A 20 -5.42 6.31 -9.03
N ASP A 21 -6.42 6.68 -8.24
CA ASP A 21 -6.21 7.62 -7.15
C ASP A 21 -5.25 7.01 -6.14
N TYR A 22 -4.32 7.83 -5.66
CA TYR A 22 -3.44 7.44 -4.57
C TYR A 22 -4.27 7.28 -3.28
N PRO A 23 -4.02 6.22 -2.50
CA PRO A 23 -4.76 5.99 -1.27
C PRO A 23 -4.54 7.16 -0.31
N THR A 24 -5.63 7.64 0.29
CA THR A 24 -5.56 8.67 1.31
C THR A 24 -5.11 8.04 2.62
N VAL A 25 -3.97 8.46 3.14
CA VAL A 25 -3.43 7.96 4.41
C VAL A 25 -4.13 8.63 5.59
N SER A 26 -4.61 7.81 6.52
CA SER A 26 -5.15 8.22 7.81
C SER A 26 -4.22 7.72 8.91
N SER A 27 -4.15 8.45 10.02
CA SER A 27 -3.29 8.04 11.15
C SER A 27 -3.65 6.64 11.63
N THR A 28 -2.64 5.80 11.73
CA THR A 28 -2.70 4.41 12.19
C THR A 28 -2.63 4.31 13.71
N GLY A 29 -2.24 5.40 14.38
CA GLY A 29 -2.02 5.45 15.83
C GLY A 29 -0.61 5.01 16.25
N ASP A 30 0.20 4.54 15.31
CA ASP A 30 1.63 4.32 15.48
C ASP A 30 2.42 5.41 14.73
N ALA A 31 3.31 6.09 15.45
CA ALA A 31 4.04 7.23 14.90
C ALA A 31 5.10 6.81 13.85
N ALA A 32 5.72 5.65 14.01
CA ALA A 32 6.71 5.15 13.07
C ALA A 32 6.04 4.72 11.76
N VAL A 33 4.91 4.03 11.85
CA VAL A 33 4.11 3.65 10.68
C VAL A 33 3.52 4.88 9.99
N ASP A 34 3.05 5.87 10.75
CA ASP A 34 2.51 7.13 10.19
C ASP A 34 3.59 7.93 9.45
N ASP A 35 4.84 7.96 9.94
CA ASP A 35 5.97 8.61 9.28
C ASP A 35 6.30 7.92 7.94
N VAL A 36 6.33 6.58 7.90
CA VAL A 36 6.56 5.80 6.67
C VAL A 36 5.43 6.05 5.66
N LEU A 37 4.18 5.99 6.12
CA LEU A 37 2.99 6.21 5.29
C LEU A 37 2.87 7.66 4.77
N HIS A 38 3.48 8.63 5.44
CA HIS A 38 3.52 10.01 4.95
C HIS A 38 4.18 10.13 3.57
N THR A 39 5.09 9.20 3.23
CA THR A 39 5.74 9.13 1.91
C THR A 39 4.74 8.88 0.77
N LEU A 40 3.61 8.20 1.02
CA LEU A 40 2.53 8.03 0.03
C LEU A 40 1.90 9.37 -0.40
N THR A 41 1.88 10.36 0.49
CA THR A 41 1.28 11.66 0.21
C THR A 41 2.07 12.45 -0.84
N ALA A 42 3.37 12.21 -0.93
CA ALA A 42 4.27 12.86 -1.91
C ALA A 42 4.35 12.10 -3.25
N MET A 43 3.81 10.89 -3.32
CA MET A 43 3.87 10.02 -4.49
C MET A 43 3.27 10.61 -5.79
N PRO A 44 2.15 11.37 -5.74
CA PRO A 44 1.62 12.06 -6.92
C PRO A 44 2.55 13.15 -7.49
N GLU A 45 3.49 13.65 -6.67
CA GLU A 45 4.43 14.70 -7.07
C GLU A 45 5.71 14.13 -7.70
N LEU A 46 5.94 12.81 -7.58
CA LEU A 46 7.05 12.11 -8.23
C LEU A 46 6.79 11.89 -9.72
N ALA A 47 7.86 11.87 -10.51
CA ALA A 47 7.76 11.48 -11.91
C ALA A 47 7.29 10.02 -12.03
N GLU A 48 6.43 9.71 -13.00
CA GLU A 48 5.87 8.36 -13.19
C GLU A 48 6.95 7.27 -13.31
N ALA A 49 8.12 7.60 -13.88
CA ALA A 49 9.25 6.69 -13.99
C ALA A 49 9.85 6.28 -12.63
N ASP A 50 9.72 7.13 -11.61
CA ASP A 50 10.29 6.94 -10.27
C ASP A 50 9.27 6.39 -9.27
N GLN A 51 7.96 6.51 -9.57
CA GLN A 51 6.86 6.08 -8.69
C GLN A 51 6.95 4.59 -8.36
N HIS A 52 7.30 3.73 -9.32
CA HIS A 52 7.39 2.29 -9.07
C HIS A 52 8.46 1.95 -8.02
N THR A 53 9.66 2.51 -8.17
CA THR A 53 10.75 2.31 -7.22
C THR A 53 10.42 2.92 -5.85
N ALA A 54 9.75 4.07 -5.81
CA ALA A 54 9.29 4.66 -4.56
C ALA A 54 8.27 3.77 -3.84
N TYR A 55 7.37 3.11 -4.57
CA TYR A 55 6.42 2.16 -4.00
C TYR A 55 7.09 0.92 -3.42
N GLU A 56 8.10 0.38 -4.11
CA GLU A 56 8.88 -0.76 -3.61
C GLU A 56 9.63 -0.40 -2.32
N GLN A 57 10.25 0.78 -2.27
CA GLN A 57 10.93 1.26 -1.06
C GLN A 57 9.98 1.42 0.12
N LEU A 58 8.83 2.07 -0.11
CA LEU A 58 7.79 2.21 0.91
C LEU A 58 7.31 0.85 1.43
N HIS A 59 7.10 -0.12 0.55
CA HIS A 59 6.69 -1.47 0.94
C HIS A 59 7.73 -2.12 1.85
N ASP A 60 9.01 -2.03 1.49
CA ASP A 60 10.10 -2.63 2.26
C ASP A 60 10.32 -1.93 3.61
N GLU A 61 10.19 -0.61 3.66
CA GLU A 61 10.23 0.17 4.90
C GLU A 61 9.07 -0.18 5.83
N LEU A 62 7.85 -0.26 5.30
CA LEU A 62 6.67 -0.66 6.08
C LEU A 62 6.82 -2.09 6.60
N LEU A 63 7.34 -3.00 5.77
CA LEU A 63 7.62 -4.38 6.17
C LEU A 63 8.70 -4.44 7.27
N ALA A 64 9.72 -3.59 7.19
CA ALA A 64 10.75 -3.50 8.22
C ALA A 64 10.17 -3.04 9.56
N GLU A 65 9.34 -2.01 9.58
CA GLU A 65 8.75 -1.52 10.84
C GLU A 65 7.79 -2.53 11.46
N LEU A 66 6.93 -3.15 10.65
CA LEU A 66 6.04 -4.20 11.14
C LEU A 66 6.78 -5.42 11.71
N ASN A 67 7.96 -5.76 11.17
CA ASN A 67 8.78 -6.85 11.70
C ASN A 67 9.59 -6.45 12.94
N THR A 68 9.92 -5.17 13.08
CA THR A 68 10.70 -4.65 14.22
C THR A 68 9.84 -4.60 15.49
N GLU A 69 8.55 -4.29 15.37
CA GLU A 69 7.61 -4.30 16.52
C GLU A 69 7.24 -5.72 17.01
N HIS A 70 7.50 -6.74 16.19
CA HIS A 70 7.15 -8.13 16.49
C HIS A 70 8.30 -8.99 17.05
N SER A 71 9.47 -8.39 17.34
CA SER A 71 10.67 -9.05 17.91
C SER A 71 10.91 -8.68 19.37
#